data_AF-A0AA36Y370-F1
#
_entry.id   AF-A0AA36Y370-F1
#
_cell.length_a   1.000
_cell.length_b   1.000
_cell.length_c   1.000
_cell.angle_alpha   90.00
_cell.angle_beta   90.00
_cell.angle_gamma   90.00
#
_symmetry.space_group_name_H-M   'P 1'
#
loop_
_entity.id
_entity.type
_entity.pdbx_description
1 polymer ?
#
loop_
_entity_poly.entity_id
_entity_poly.type
_entity_poly.pdbx_seq_one_letter_code
_entity_poly.pdbx_strand_id
1 'polypeptide(L)'
;MTNTDAVIALNDVKIVNEDAEKILLSVCTDGWSGGKNIATLKASKQTLAGAVKVGNDSTLNLELSDGSSFEGSVDGKISNAKGESVSTEVGTVSVTLDSTSTWTLSADSYVSSFNGNAANVTANGHTLYVNGVALTGTK
;
A
#
# COMPACT_ATOMS: atom_id res chain seq x y z
N MET A 1 7.31 -12.46 -21.16
CA MET A 1 7.80 -11.38 -20.27
C MET A 1 6.88 -10.18 -20.43
N THR A 2 6.24 -9.75 -19.36
CA THR A 2 5.61 -8.43 -19.28
C THR A 2 6.14 -7.77 -18.03
N ASN A 3 7.11 -6.87 -18.19
CA ASN A 3 7.34 -5.84 -17.18
C ASN A 3 6.12 -4.91 -17.27
N THR A 4 5.43 -4.72 -16.16
CA THR A 4 4.22 -3.89 -16.14
C THR A 4 4.52 -2.62 -15.38
N ASP A 5 4.28 -1.48 -16.04
CA ASP A 5 4.18 -0.18 -15.41
C ASP A 5 2.71 0.25 -15.51
N ALA A 6 2.04 0.34 -14.37
CA ALA A 6 0.63 0.66 -14.29
C ALA A 6 0.41 1.97 -13.52
N VAL A 7 -0.37 2.88 -14.10
CA VAL A 7 -0.85 4.08 -13.42
C VAL A 7 -2.35 3.95 -13.23
N ILE A 8 -2.77 3.96 -11.97
CA ILE A 8 -4.17 3.89 -11.55
C ILE A 8 -4.53 5.24 -10.95
N ALA A 9 -5.43 5.98 -11.61
CA ALA A 9 -5.91 7.28 -11.13
C ALA A 9 -7.39 7.18 -10.76
N LEU A 10 -7.71 7.50 -9.51
CA LEU A 10 -9.05 7.43 -8.95
C LEU A 10 -9.44 8.80 -8.42
N ASN A 11 -10.57 9.33 -8.86
CA ASN A 11 -11.09 10.63 -8.42
C ASN A 11 -12.57 10.55 -8.06
N ASP A 12 -12.90 10.73 -6.77
CA ASP A 12 -14.28 10.69 -6.23
C ASP A 12 -15.15 9.56 -6.79
N VAL A 13 -14.69 8.30 -6.65
CA VAL A 13 -15.41 7.12 -7.12
C VAL A 13 -15.74 6.20 -5.96
N LYS A 14 -16.89 5.54 -6.03
CA LYS A 14 -17.26 4.51 -5.05
C LYS A 14 -16.50 3.22 -5.35
N ILE A 15 -15.70 2.76 -4.41
CA ILE A 15 -15.05 1.45 -4.43
C ILE A 15 -15.65 0.59 -3.34
N VAL A 16 -16.06 -0.63 -3.68
CA VAL A 16 -16.50 -1.63 -2.72
C VAL A 16 -15.56 -2.81 -2.83
N ASN A 17 -14.78 -3.06 -1.77
CA ASN A 17 -13.84 -4.17 -1.74
C ASN A 17 -14.55 -5.45 -1.27
N GLU A 18 -14.98 -6.24 -2.24
CA GLU A 18 -15.64 -7.54 -2.05
C GLU A 18 -14.63 -8.70 -1.87
N ASP A 19 -13.33 -8.42 -1.90
CA ASP A 19 -12.32 -9.44 -1.63
C ASP A 19 -12.50 -10.01 -0.22
N ALA A 20 -12.39 -11.33 -0.11
CA ALA A 20 -12.61 -12.06 1.14
C ALA A 20 -11.49 -11.79 2.15
N GLU A 21 -10.25 -11.59 1.66
CA GLU A 21 -9.07 -11.23 2.46
C GLU A 21 -8.92 -9.71 2.60
N LYS A 22 -9.84 -8.94 2.01
CA LYS A 22 -9.84 -7.47 1.99
C LYS A 22 -8.57 -6.91 1.36
N ILE A 23 -7.99 -7.58 0.37
CA ILE A 23 -6.88 -7.05 -0.43
C ILE A 23 -7.44 -5.97 -1.37
N LEU A 24 -6.92 -4.75 -1.25
CA LEU A 24 -7.27 -3.63 -2.13
C LEU A 24 -6.42 -3.66 -3.41
N LEU A 25 -5.11 -3.89 -3.24
CA LEU A 25 -4.15 -3.87 -4.33
C LEU A 25 -3.04 -4.88 -4.02
N SER A 26 -2.68 -5.69 -5.00
CA SER A 26 -1.49 -6.53 -4.97
C SER A 26 -0.59 -6.18 -6.15
N VAL A 27 0.67 -5.88 -5.87
CA VAL A 27 1.73 -5.62 -6.85
C VAL A 27 2.81 -6.66 -6.62
N CYS A 28 2.76 -7.74 -7.38
CA CYS A 28 3.70 -8.85 -7.25
C CYS A 28 3.88 -9.60 -8.56
N THR A 29 4.98 -10.34 -8.67
CA THR A 29 5.09 -11.41 -9.66
C THR A 29 4.21 -12.59 -9.24
N ASP A 30 3.87 -13.46 -10.18
CA ASP A 30 3.10 -14.69 -9.96
C ASP A 30 3.99 -15.92 -9.67
N GLY A 31 5.24 -15.68 -9.23
CA GLY A 31 6.21 -16.73 -8.90
C GLY A 31 7.30 -16.96 -9.95
N TRP A 32 7.35 -16.16 -11.03
CA TRP A 32 8.50 -16.16 -11.95
C TRP A 32 9.49 -15.03 -11.63
N SER A 33 10.79 -15.35 -11.61
CA SER A 33 11.85 -14.39 -11.34
C SER A 33 12.26 -13.61 -12.60
N GLY A 34 12.45 -12.29 -12.45
CA GLY A 34 13.03 -11.42 -13.48
C GLY A 34 12.13 -10.29 -14.02
N GLY A 35 10.87 -10.24 -13.62
CA GLY A 35 9.96 -9.12 -13.94
C GLY A 35 9.99 -8.03 -12.86
N LYS A 36 10.08 -6.76 -13.27
CA LYS A 36 9.80 -5.63 -12.36
C LYS A 36 8.35 -5.20 -12.55
N ASN A 37 7.55 -5.27 -11.49
CA ASN A 37 6.20 -4.72 -11.49
C ASN A 37 6.21 -3.38 -10.78
N ILE A 38 5.80 -2.33 -11.49
CA ILE A 38 5.73 -0.97 -10.96
C ILE A 38 4.27 -0.54 -11.06
N ALA A 39 3.73 -0.06 -9.94
CA ALA A 39 2.41 0.56 -9.91
C ALA A 39 2.50 1.95 -9.29
N THR A 40 1.70 2.87 -9.82
CA THR A 40 1.43 4.16 -9.20
C THR A 40 -0.08 4.29 -8.99
N LEU A 41 -0.51 4.38 -7.73
CA LEU A 41 -1.89 4.63 -7.36
C LEU A 41 -2.05 6.08 -6.92
N LYS A 42 -2.80 6.86 -7.69
CA LYS A 42 -3.14 8.26 -7.41
C LYS A 42 -4.60 8.35 -7.00
N ALA A 43 -4.84 8.66 -5.74
CA ALA A 43 -6.16 8.74 -5.15
C ALA A 43 -6.44 10.18 -4.71
N SER A 44 -7.48 10.77 -5.29
CA SER A 44 -7.92 12.13 -5.00
C SER A 44 -9.39 12.11 -4.59
N LYS A 45 -9.72 12.69 -3.43
CA LYS A 45 -11.05 12.60 -2.80
C LYS A 45 -11.54 11.15 -2.69
N GLN A 46 -10.65 10.22 -2.37
CA GLN A 46 -10.97 8.80 -2.34
C GLN A 46 -11.09 8.27 -0.92
N THR A 47 -12.01 7.33 -0.74
CA THR A 47 -12.03 6.45 0.44
C THR A 47 -11.57 5.07 0.01
N LEU A 48 -10.35 4.70 0.39
CA LEU A 48 -9.73 3.42 0.12
C LEU A 48 -9.75 2.56 1.37
N ALA A 49 -10.06 1.28 1.23
CA ALA A 49 -10.02 0.33 2.34
C ALA A 49 -9.47 -1.03 1.90
N GLY A 50 -8.59 -1.58 2.74
CA GLY A 50 -8.04 -2.93 2.56
C GLY A 50 -6.52 -3.01 2.61
N ALA A 51 -6.00 -4.22 2.56
CA ALA A 51 -4.57 -4.50 2.54
C ALA A 51 -3.96 -4.18 1.18
N VAL A 52 -2.76 -3.60 1.20
CA VAL A 52 -1.90 -3.40 0.04
C VAL A 52 -0.73 -4.36 0.15
N LYS A 53 -0.57 -5.21 -0.86
CA LYS A 53 0.46 -6.24 -0.92
C LYS A 53 1.49 -5.88 -1.97
N VAL A 54 2.76 -5.73 -1.60
CA VAL A 54 3.84 -5.41 -2.54
C VAL A 54 4.97 -6.40 -2.38
N GLY A 55 5.19 -7.24 -3.39
CA GLY A 55 6.24 -8.27 -3.38
C GLY A 55 7.64 -7.67 -3.39
N ASN A 56 8.62 -8.40 -2.86
CA ASN A 56 10.01 -7.94 -2.68
C ASN A 56 10.71 -7.48 -3.99
N ASP A 57 10.24 -7.94 -5.15
CA ASP A 57 10.72 -7.58 -6.49
C ASP A 57 9.92 -6.46 -7.18
N SER A 58 8.96 -5.89 -6.46
CA SER A 58 7.94 -4.98 -7.00
C SER A 58 8.01 -3.59 -6.35
N THR A 59 7.39 -2.61 -6.99
CA THR A 59 7.39 -1.20 -6.55
C THR A 59 6.00 -0.59 -6.60
N LEU A 60 5.63 0.14 -5.55
CA LEU A 60 4.40 0.92 -5.49
C LEU A 60 4.71 2.38 -5.10
N ASN A 61 4.14 3.31 -5.86
CA ASN A 61 3.99 4.71 -5.46
C ASN A 61 2.51 4.95 -5.10
N LEU A 62 2.24 5.26 -3.84
CA LEU A 62 0.90 5.58 -3.34
C LEU A 62 0.80 7.08 -3.07
N GLU A 63 -0.06 7.77 -3.81
CA GLU A 63 -0.30 9.21 -3.69
C GLU A 63 -1.75 9.43 -3.22
N LEU A 64 -1.92 10.00 -2.03
CA LEU A 64 -3.21 10.36 -1.45
C LEU A 64 -3.33 11.89 -1.37
N SER A 65 -4.32 12.44 -2.09
CA SER A 65 -4.56 13.88 -2.18
C SER A 65 -6.02 14.26 -1.95
N ASP A 66 -6.25 15.57 -1.77
CA ASP A 66 -7.57 16.21 -1.76
C ASP A 66 -8.53 15.58 -0.74
N GLY A 67 -8.04 15.34 0.47
CA GLY A 67 -8.84 14.79 1.57
C GLY A 67 -9.11 13.29 1.45
N SER A 68 -8.25 12.54 0.73
CA SER A 68 -8.39 11.08 0.65
C SER A 68 -8.17 10.40 2.00
N SER A 69 -8.85 9.30 2.24
CA SER A 69 -8.68 8.46 3.42
C SER A 69 -8.30 7.03 3.01
N PHE A 70 -7.25 6.49 3.61
CA PHE A 70 -6.90 5.08 3.47
C PHE A 70 -7.03 4.38 4.82
N GLU A 71 -7.90 3.37 4.91
CA GLU A 71 -7.96 2.46 6.06
C GLU A 71 -7.41 1.10 5.65
N GLY A 72 -6.22 0.75 6.11
CA GLY A 72 -5.55 -0.44 5.61
C GLY A 72 -4.12 -0.59 6.08
N SER A 73 -3.45 -1.57 5.50
CA SER A 73 -2.07 -1.93 5.81
C SER A 73 -1.23 -2.11 4.56
N VAL A 74 0.09 -2.05 4.71
CA VAL A 74 1.06 -2.35 3.64
C VAL A 74 2.04 -3.41 4.11
N ASP A 75 2.11 -4.54 3.39
CA ASP A 75 3.13 -5.57 3.61
C ASP A 75 3.47 -6.30 2.30
N GLY A 76 4.45 -7.21 2.35
CA GLY A 76 4.82 -8.04 1.19
C GLY A 76 4.72 -9.53 1.43
N LYS A 77 3.95 -9.96 2.43
CA LYS A 77 3.66 -11.38 2.64
C LYS A 77 2.54 -11.78 1.71
N ILE A 78 2.91 -12.46 0.63
CA ILE A 78 2.00 -12.81 -0.47
C ILE A 78 2.04 -14.33 -0.65
N SER A 79 0.86 -14.93 -0.71
CA SER A 79 0.69 -16.34 -1.10
C SER A 79 -0.18 -16.42 -2.34
N ASN A 80 0.08 -17.40 -3.20
CA ASN A 80 -0.78 -17.67 -4.35
C ASN A 80 -2.06 -18.42 -3.92
N ALA A 81 -2.97 -18.66 -4.86
CA ALA A 81 -4.22 -19.39 -4.61
C ALA A 81 -4.03 -20.85 -4.13
N LYS A 82 -2.82 -21.41 -4.23
CA LYS A 82 -2.47 -22.73 -3.68
C LYS A 82 -1.92 -22.65 -2.25
N GLY A 83 -1.77 -21.45 -1.71
CA GLY A 83 -1.16 -21.20 -0.39
C GLY A 83 0.38 -21.21 -0.40
N GLU A 84 1.02 -21.22 -1.57
CA GLU A 84 2.48 -21.18 -1.67
C GLU A 84 2.95 -19.74 -1.50
N SER A 85 4.00 -19.54 -0.70
CA SER A 85 4.58 -18.21 -0.51
C SER A 85 5.25 -17.73 -1.79
N VAL A 86 4.78 -16.58 -2.29
CA VAL A 86 5.31 -15.88 -3.47
C VAL A 86 6.29 -14.79 -3.05
N SER A 87 6.02 -14.13 -1.93
CA SER A 87 6.91 -13.13 -1.33
C SER A 87 6.83 -13.21 0.19
N THR A 88 7.97 -13.01 0.85
CA THR A 88 8.09 -13.00 2.31
C THR A 88 8.39 -11.62 2.88
N GLU A 89 8.81 -10.69 2.02
CA GLU A 89 9.25 -9.34 2.39
C GLU A 89 8.53 -8.29 1.54
N VAL A 90 8.41 -7.07 2.06
CA VAL A 90 7.82 -5.94 1.31
C VAL A 90 8.79 -5.45 0.25
N GLY A 91 8.25 -5.16 -0.93
CA GLY A 91 8.96 -4.45 -1.99
C GLY A 91 9.20 -2.98 -1.68
N THR A 92 9.51 -2.22 -2.72
CA THR A 92 9.69 -0.78 -2.58
C THR A 92 8.34 -0.08 -2.53
N VAL A 93 8.03 0.61 -1.44
CA VAL A 93 6.77 1.37 -1.31
C VAL A 93 7.07 2.81 -0.90
N SER A 94 6.66 3.75 -1.75
CA SER A 94 6.71 5.18 -1.45
C SER A 94 5.30 5.69 -1.23
N VAL A 95 5.06 6.33 -0.09
CA VAL A 95 3.76 6.93 0.23
C VAL A 95 3.90 8.45 0.27
N THR A 96 3.06 9.15 -0.47
CA THR A 96 2.83 10.59 -0.35
C THR A 96 1.43 10.83 0.18
N LEU A 97 1.35 11.51 1.33
CA LEU A 97 0.12 11.86 2.02
C LEU A 97 0.06 13.38 2.12
N ASP A 98 -0.88 14.02 1.42
CA ASP A 98 -1.05 15.46 1.55
C ASP A 98 -1.54 15.85 2.96
N SER A 99 -1.57 17.16 3.25
CA SER A 99 -1.92 17.67 4.57
C SER A 99 -3.38 17.43 4.97
N THR A 100 -4.26 17.11 4.01
CA THR A 100 -5.70 16.91 4.23
C THR A 100 -6.09 15.43 4.25
N SER A 101 -5.23 14.57 3.73
CA SER A 101 -5.47 13.14 3.60
C SER A 101 -5.05 12.40 4.87
N THR A 102 -5.65 11.24 5.10
CA THR A 102 -5.42 10.43 6.31
C THR A 102 -5.12 8.98 5.99
N TRP A 103 -4.37 8.33 6.88
CA TRP A 103 -4.14 6.89 6.86
C TRP A 103 -4.44 6.31 8.24
N THR A 104 -5.42 5.42 8.35
CA THR A 104 -5.67 4.62 9.55
C THR A 104 -5.11 3.22 9.35
N LEU A 105 -4.18 2.82 10.23
CA LEU A 105 -3.57 1.49 10.15
C LEU A 105 -4.56 0.41 10.59
N SER A 106 -4.66 -0.66 9.80
CA SER A 106 -5.40 -1.88 10.18
C SER A 106 -4.49 -3.04 10.62
N ALA A 107 -3.17 -2.89 10.42
CA ALA A 107 -2.11 -3.77 10.87
C ALA A 107 -0.77 -3.02 10.83
N ASP A 108 0.28 -3.59 11.40
CA ASP A 108 1.63 -3.08 11.22
C ASP A 108 1.96 -2.98 9.72
N SER A 109 2.52 -1.85 9.33
CA SER A 109 2.70 -1.50 7.92
C SER A 109 4.14 -1.12 7.63
N TYR A 110 4.62 -1.48 6.46
CA TYR A 110 6.03 -1.34 6.07
C TYR A 110 6.15 -0.59 4.75
N VAL A 111 6.85 0.53 4.77
CA VAL A 111 7.11 1.34 3.58
C VAL A 111 8.58 1.71 3.49
N SER A 112 9.07 1.96 2.28
CA SER A 112 10.44 2.42 2.05
C SER A 112 10.57 3.91 2.31
N SER A 113 9.54 4.70 1.98
CA SER A 113 9.51 6.13 2.24
C SER A 113 8.10 6.63 2.56
N PHE A 114 8.03 7.66 3.40
CA PHE A 114 6.80 8.34 3.77
C PHE A 114 7.02 9.86 3.67
N ASN A 115 6.26 10.51 2.80
CA ASN A 115 6.23 11.95 2.62
C ASN A 115 4.85 12.47 3.02
N GLY A 116 4.72 12.91 4.27
CA GLY A 116 3.48 13.40 4.84
C GLY A 116 3.65 13.76 6.30
N ASN A 117 2.57 14.23 6.95
CA ASN A 117 2.58 14.50 8.37
C ASN A 117 2.20 13.23 9.16
N ALA A 118 3.05 12.79 10.09
CA ALA A 118 2.77 11.63 10.94
C ALA A 118 1.45 11.78 11.74
N ALA A 119 1.06 13.01 12.11
CA ALA A 119 -0.20 13.27 12.81
C ALA A 119 -1.46 12.94 11.97
N ASN A 120 -1.31 12.78 10.65
CA ASN A 120 -2.38 12.33 9.76
C ASN A 120 -2.47 10.79 9.69
N VAL A 121 -1.57 10.07 10.34
CA VAL A 121 -1.59 8.62 10.48
C VAL A 121 -2.17 8.23 11.83
N THR A 122 -3.29 7.50 11.84
CA THR A 122 -3.87 6.90 13.05
C THR A 122 -3.23 5.53 13.27
N ALA A 123 -2.50 5.37 14.37
CA ALA A 123 -1.79 4.12 14.67
C ALA A 123 -2.74 2.95 14.94
N ASN A 124 -3.88 3.21 15.59
CA ASN A 124 -4.92 2.21 15.86
C ASN A 124 -4.38 0.90 16.51
N GLY A 125 -3.39 1.03 17.40
CA GLY A 125 -2.73 -0.12 18.04
C GLY A 125 -1.61 -0.78 17.21
N HIS A 126 -1.26 -0.21 16.06
CA HIS A 126 -0.24 -0.70 15.13
C HIS A 126 0.89 0.32 14.91
N THR A 127 1.94 -0.12 14.21
CA THR A 127 3.10 0.71 13.89
C THR A 127 3.31 0.83 12.38
N LEU A 128 3.55 2.05 11.91
CA LEU A 128 4.09 2.29 10.57
C LEU A 128 5.61 2.30 10.64
N TYR A 129 6.27 1.38 9.94
CA TYR A 129 7.71 1.32 9.79
C TYR A 129 8.12 1.96 8.46
N VAL A 130 8.93 3.01 8.53
CA VAL A 130 9.51 3.69 7.37
C VAL A 130 10.98 3.31 7.29
N ASN A 131 11.35 2.62 6.22
CA ASN A 131 12.70 2.07 6.04
C ASN A 131 13.19 1.28 7.26
N GLY A 132 12.31 0.44 7.82
CA GLY A 132 12.59 -0.38 9.00
C GLY A 132 12.56 0.34 10.34
N VAL A 133 12.33 1.66 10.38
CA VAL A 133 12.27 2.45 11.62
C VAL A 133 10.82 2.82 11.92
N ALA A 134 10.37 2.60 13.16
CA ALA A 134 9.04 3.00 13.59
C ALA A 134 8.86 4.53 13.45
N LEU A 135 7.82 4.94 12.71
CA LEU A 135 7.45 6.34 12.58
C LEU A 135 6.90 6.85 13.91
N THR A 136 7.37 8.01 14.35
CA THR A 136 6.90 8.67 15.57
C THR A 136 5.99 9.85 15.24
N GLY A 137 5.13 10.26 16.18
CA GLY A 137 4.19 11.36 16.00
C GLY A 137 2.87 10.99 15.32
N THR A 138 2.59 9.69 15.21
CA THR A 138 1.25 9.17 14.87
C THR A 138 0.25 9.42 16.01
N LYS A 139 -1.04 9.47 15.67
CA LYS A 139 -2.13 9.69 16.64
C LYS A 139 -2.82 8.39 17.07
#